data_AF-A0A0J1D1B2-F1
#
_entry.id   AF-A0A0J1D1B2-F1
#
_cell.length_a   1.000
_cell.length_b   1.000
_cell.length_c   1.000
_cell.angle_alpha   90.00
_cell.angle_beta   90.00
_cell.angle_gamma   90.00
#
_symmetry.space_group_name_H-M   'P 1'
#
loop_
_entity.id
_entity.type
_entity.pdbx_description
1 polymer ?
#
loop_
_entity_poly.entity_id
_entity_poly.type
_entity_poly.pdbx_seq_one_letter_code
_entity_poly.pdbx_strand_id
1 'polypeptide(L)'
;MALLSSEGEIRRPIMSSRVRPMCGEDYFSKCAVRVLERNRQTSATVAWSDSTSCCYGEQSWRRCIARKAGICALSGQTIATGDAVYRPRLVQPAPRNIEAMILATVMEAIPVEERV
;
A
#
# COMPACT_ATOMS: atom_id res chain seq x y z
N MET A 1 -3.47 31.30 -32.15
CA MET A 1 -4.03 29.93 -32.14
C MET A 1 -3.27 29.13 -31.10
N ALA A 2 -4.05 28.40 -30.29
CA ALA A 2 -3.75 27.25 -29.44
C ALA A 2 -2.39 27.09 -28.71
N LEU A 3 -2.56 26.80 -27.43
CA LEU A 3 -1.63 26.48 -26.35
C LEU A 3 -1.04 25.05 -26.42
N LEU A 4 -0.14 24.79 -25.45
CA LEU A 4 0.23 23.53 -24.79
C LEU A 4 1.42 22.77 -25.41
N SER A 5 2.36 22.14 -24.68
CA SER A 5 2.80 22.13 -23.27
C SER A 5 3.81 20.98 -23.16
N SER A 6 4.80 21.12 -22.27
CA SER A 6 5.45 20.02 -21.50
C SER A 6 6.23 18.96 -22.31
N GLU A 7 7.34 18.39 -21.83
CA GLU A 7 7.41 17.42 -20.72
C GLU A 7 8.76 17.55 -20.00
N GLY A 8 8.73 17.83 -18.70
CA GLY A 8 9.92 17.82 -17.86
C GLY A 8 10.47 16.40 -17.69
N GLU A 9 11.78 16.25 -17.89
CA GLU A 9 12.52 15.02 -17.60
C GLU A 9 12.29 14.57 -16.15
N ILE A 10 11.53 13.49 -16.00
CA ILE A 10 11.37 12.80 -14.72
C ILE A 10 12.65 12.01 -14.47
N ARG A 11 13.58 12.64 -13.74
CA ARG A 11 14.79 12.01 -13.21
C ARG A 11 14.38 10.83 -12.34
N ARG A 12 14.55 9.61 -12.88
CA ARG A 12 14.36 8.36 -12.14
C ARG A 12 15.27 8.37 -10.91
N PRO A 13 14.77 8.22 -9.68
CA PRO A 13 15.63 8.12 -8.51
C PRO A 13 16.45 6.83 -8.61
N ILE A 14 17.76 6.99 -8.47
CA ILE A 14 18.76 5.91 -8.45
C ILE A 14 18.43 5.00 -7.27
N MET A 15 18.00 3.77 -7.55
CA MET A 15 17.70 2.77 -6.52
C MET A 15 18.99 2.32 -5.84
N SER A 16 19.18 2.80 -4.60
CA SER A 16 20.24 2.34 -3.71
C SER A 16 19.95 0.94 -3.20
N SER A 17 20.59 -0.03 -3.85
CA SER A 17 21.29 -1.20 -3.28
C SER A 17 20.64 -1.99 -2.11
N ARG A 18 20.26 -3.24 -2.45
CA ARG A 18 20.39 -4.48 -1.65
C ARG A 18 19.47 -4.67 -0.43
N VAL A 19 18.17 -4.57 -0.63
CA VAL A 19 17.23 -5.41 0.11
C VAL A 19 16.62 -6.36 -0.91
N ARG A 20 16.85 -7.68 -0.80
CA ARG A 20 16.04 -8.64 -1.58
C ARG A 20 14.65 -8.64 -0.93
N PRO A 21 13.59 -8.11 -1.56
CA PRO A 21 12.25 -8.28 -1.02
C PRO A 21 11.89 -9.77 -1.16
N MET A 22 11.76 -10.47 -0.03
CA MET A 22 11.16 -11.82 0.02
C MET A 22 9.63 -11.72 -0.09
N CYS A 23 9.16 -11.00 -1.10
CA CYS A 23 7.82 -11.01 -1.70
C CYS A 23 8.00 -10.21 -3.00
N GLY A 24 7.85 -10.86 -4.15
CA GLY A 24 8.34 -10.35 -5.44
C GLY A 24 7.88 -8.93 -5.76
N GLU A 25 8.74 -8.18 -6.47
CA GLU A 25 8.50 -6.84 -7.01
C GLU A 25 7.16 -6.68 -7.75
N ASP A 26 6.57 -7.79 -8.18
CA ASP A 26 5.32 -7.89 -8.94
C ASP A 26 4.04 -8.04 -8.08
N TYR A 27 4.15 -8.29 -6.77
CA TYR A 27 2.96 -8.51 -5.91
C TYR A 27 2.12 -7.23 -5.77
N PHE A 28 2.76 -6.06 -5.72
CA PHE A 28 2.05 -4.79 -5.72
C PHE A 28 1.31 -4.55 -7.04
N SER A 29 1.94 -4.86 -8.18
CA SER A 29 1.36 -4.66 -9.51
C SER A 29 0.11 -5.52 -9.76
N LYS A 30 -0.08 -6.60 -9.00
CA LYS A 30 -1.25 -7.49 -9.08
C LYS A 30 -2.36 -7.16 -8.09
N CYS A 31 -2.11 -6.27 -7.14
CA CYS A 31 -3.04 -5.91 -6.08
C CYS A 31 -3.62 -4.50 -6.32
N ALA A 32 -4.92 -4.42 -6.57
CA ALA A 32 -5.67 -3.18 -6.51
C ALA A 32 -6.12 -2.90 -5.07
N VAL A 33 -5.76 -1.73 -4.55
CA VAL A 33 -6.02 -1.32 -3.18
C VAL A 33 -6.73 0.03 -3.16
N ARG A 34 -7.89 0.11 -2.51
CA ARG A 34 -8.68 1.34 -2.36
C ARG A 34 -8.90 1.65 -0.89
N VAL A 35 -8.64 2.90 -0.49
CA VAL A 35 -8.82 3.34 0.89
C VAL A 35 -10.25 3.85 1.07
N LEU A 36 -11.06 3.12 1.84
CA LEU A 36 -12.47 3.41 2.05
C LEU A 36 -12.69 4.29 3.28
N GLU A 37 -11.93 4.06 4.34
CA GLU A 37 -12.01 4.86 5.56
C GLU A 37 -10.64 4.94 6.22
N ARG A 38 -10.36 6.06 6.89
CA ARG A 38 -9.11 6.25 7.64
C ARG A 38 -9.40 6.92 8.97
N ASN A 39 -9.28 6.17 10.06
CA ASN A 39 -9.17 6.75 11.38
C ASN A 39 -7.71 7.12 11.62
N ARG A 40 -7.46 8.43 11.71
CA ARG A 40 -6.20 9.15 11.41
C ARG A 40 -4.90 8.47 11.87
N GLN A 41 -4.89 7.63 12.90
CA GLN A 41 -3.65 6.97 13.37
C GLN A 41 -3.81 5.54 13.92
N THR A 42 -5.01 4.97 13.94
CA THR A 42 -5.26 3.68 14.62
C THR A 42 -5.59 2.58 13.64
N SER A 43 -6.52 2.86 12.73
CA SER A 43 -7.08 1.89 11.82
C SER A 43 -7.54 2.52 10.52
N ALA A 44 -7.66 1.68 9.51
CA ALA A 44 -8.22 2.07 8.23
C ALA A 44 -9.03 0.92 7.66
N THR A 45 -9.99 1.25 6.81
CA THR A 45 -10.78 0.28 6.05
C THR A 45 -10.35 0.35 4.61
N VAL A 46 -10.03 -0.81 4.04
CA VAL A 46 -9.43 -0.95 2.73
C VAL A 46 -10.20 -1.98 1.93
N ALA A 47 -10.54 -1.63 0.69
CA ALA A 47 -10.90 -2.57 -0.35
C ALA A 47 -9.62 -3.13 -0.99
N TRP A 48 -9.50 -4.45 -1.01
CA TRP A 48 -8.36 -5.16 -1.55
C TRP A 48 -8.82 -6.07 -2.69
N SER A 49 -8.08 -6.13 -3.78
CA SER A 49 -8.32 -7.08 -4.86
C SER A 49 -7.00 -7.52 -5.46
N ASP A 50 -6.64 -8.78 -5.27
CA ASP A 50 -5.52 -9.42 -5.95
C ASP A 50 -6.05 -10.19 -7.15
N SER A 51 -5.60 -9.83 -8.36
CA SER A 51 -6.06 -10.42 -9.62
C SER A 51 -5.78 -11.93 -9.76
N THR A 52 -4.96 -12.50 -8.87
CA THR A 52 -4.54 -13.91 -8.94
C THR A 52 -5.05 -14.76 -7.78
N SER A 53 -5.63 -14.16 -6.73
CA SER A 53 -5.81 -14.85 -5.45
C SER A 53 -7.12 -14.55 -4.74
N CYS A 54 -7.49 -13.27 -4.54
CA CYS A 54 -8.63 -12.93 -3.67
C CYS A 54 -9.06 -11.46 -3.74
N CYS A 55 -10.35 -11.21 -3.53
CA CYS A 55 -10.90 -9.87 -3.34
C CYS A 55 -11.59 -9.75 -1.97
N TYR A 56 -11.33 -8.65 -1.26
CA TYR A 56 -11.95 -8.28 0.01
C TYR A 56 -12.57 -6.88 -0.13
N GLY A 57 -13.88 -6.76 0.12
CA GLY A 57 -14.62 -5.49 -0.04
C GLY A 57 -14.28 -4.46 1.03
N GLU A 58 -14.67 -4.70 2.29
CA GLU A 58 -14.36 -3.81 3.42
C GLU A 58 -13.50 -4.58 4.42
N GLN A 59 -12.18 -4.39 4.35
CA GLN A 59 -11.24 -5.05 5.25
C GLN A 59 -10.65 -4.06 6.25
N SER A 60 -10.64 -4.40 7.53
CA SER A 60 -10.03 -3.57 8.58
C SER A 60 -8.52 -3.79 8.68
N TRP A 61 -7.78 -2.70 8.70
CA TRP A 61 -6.33 -2.65 8.80
C TRP A 61 -5.93 -1.83 10.04
N ARG A 62 -4.84 -2.23 10.70
CA ARG A 62 -4.31 -1.57 11.91
C ARG A 62 -2.96 -0.92 11.63
N ARG A 63 -2.73 0.28 12.16
CA ARG A 63 -1.42 0.94 12.15
C ARG A 63 -0.48 0.23 13.13
N CYS A 64 0.73 -0.10 12.69
CA CYS A 64 1.77 -0.78 13.44
C CYS A 64 3.15 -0.37 12.92
N ILE A 65 4.21 -0.79 13.62
CA ILE A 65 5.59 -0.67 13.14
C ILE A 65 5.97 -1.92 12.34
N ALA A 66 6.58 -1.73 11.18
CA ALA A 66 7.09 -2.80 10.34
C ALA A 66 8.24 -3.53 11.06
N ARG A 67 8.03 -4.82 11.35
CA ARG A 67 9.05 -5.71 11.92
C ARG A 67 9.96 -6.34 10.87
N LYS A 68 9.56 -6.23 9.59
CA LYS A 68 10.27 -6.80 8.44
C LYS A 68 10.20 -5.78 7.31
N ALA A 69 11.26 -5.73 6.51
CA ALA A 69 11.24 -5.00 5.26
C ALA A 69 10.26 -5.63 4.26
N GLY A 70 9.78 -4.84 3.31
CA GLY A 70 8.89 -5.30 2.25
C GLY A 70 8.53 -4.19 1.27
N ILE A 71 7.41 -4.35 0.58
CA ILE A 71 6.93 -3.39 -0.41
C ILE A 71 5.53 -2.91 0.00
N CYS A 72 5.29 -1.61 -0.16
CA CYS A 72 3.99 -0.99 0.05
C CYS A 72 3.02 -1.48 -1.02
N ALA A 73 1.96 -2.16 -0.59
CA ALA A 73 0.92 -2.68 -1.47
C ALA A 73 0.00 -1.60 -2.07
N LEU A 74 0.23 -0.32 -1.78
CA LEU A 74 -0.54 0.79 -2.35
C LEU A 74 0.29 1.70 -3.28
N SER A 75 1.61 1.82 -3.05
CA SER A 75 2.49 2.68 -3.85
C SER A 75 3.67 1.96 -4.50
N GLY A 76 3.94 0.70 -4.15
CA GLY A 76 5.14 -0.02 -4.59
C GLY A 76 6.44 0.46 -3.94
N GLN A 77 6.39 1.43 -3.04
CA GLN A 77 7.59 1.92 -2.33
C GLN A 77 8.14 0.87 -1.37
N THR A 78 9.45 0.87 -1.18
CA THR A 78 10.11 0.01 -0.20
C THR A 78 9.74 0.41 1.22
N ILE A 79 9.48 -0.60 2.05
CA ILE A 79 9.24 -0.50 3.48
C ILE A 79 10.48 -1.03 4.19
N ALA A 80 11.05 -0.23 5.08
CA ALA A 80 12.12 -0.64 5.98
C ALA A 80 11.57 -1.13 7.33
N THR A 81 12.36 -1.90 8.05
CA THR A 81 12.07 -2.20 9.46
C THR A 81 12.08 -0.91 10.27
N GLY A 82 11.04 -0.67 11.07
CA GLY A 82 10.86 0.57 11.83
C GLY A 82 9.86 1.55 11.21
N ASP A 83 9.48 1.37 9.93
CA ASP A 83 8.48 2.23 9.30
C ASP A 83 7.09 2.03 9.89
N ALA A 84 6.31 3.10 9.95
CA ALA A 84 4.89 3.03 10.27
C ALA A 84 4.12 2.47 9.07
N VAL A 85 3.41 1.37 9.28
CA VAL A 85 2.65 0.66 8.25
C VAL A 85 1.26 0.27 8.75
N TYR A 86 0.32 0.13 7.82
CA TYR A 86 -0.96 -0.55 8.05
C TYR A 86 -0.83 -2.00 7.63
N ARG A 87 -1.38 -2.91 8.46
CA ARG A 87 -1.49 -4.34 8.14
C ARG A 87 -2.94 -4.82 8.31
N PRO A 88 -3.39 -5.85 7.57
CA PRO A 88 -4.71 -6.44 7.78
C PRO A 88 -4.86 -6.91 9.23
N ARG A 89 -6.06 -6.71 9.78
CA ARG A 89 -6.39 -7.26 11.09
C ARG A 89 -6.45 -8.78 10.98
N LEU A 90 -5.73 -9.47 11.87
CA LEU A 90 -5.83 -10.92 11.97
C LEU A 90 -7.24 -11.31 12.43
N VAL A 91 -7.93 -12.05 11.56
CA VAL A 91 -9.21 -12.72 11.83
C VAL A 91 -9.02 -14.22 11.63
N GLN A 92 -9.95 -15.05 12.11
CA GLN A 92 -9.90 -16.50 11.91
C GLN A 92 -10.99 -16.94 10.92
N PRO A 93 -10.65 -17.66 9.84
CA PRO A 93 -9.30 -18.02 9.39
C PRO A 93 -8.48 -16.80 8.95
N ALA A 94 -7.14 -16.92 9.01
CA ALA A 94 -6.25 -15.82 8.64
C ALA A 94 -6.46 -15.43 7.17
N PRO A 95 -6.58 -14.11 6.86
CA PRO A 95 -6.79 -13.68 5.49
C PRO A 95 -5.53 -13.95 4.67
N ARG A 96 -5.70 -14.23 3.38
CA ARG A 96 -4.58 -14.58 2.49
C ARG A 96 -3.57 -13.44 2.35
N ASN A 97 -4.03 -12.20 2.47
CA ASN A 97 -3.18 -11.02 2.41
C ASN A 97 -2.57 -10.61 3.77
N ILE A 98 -2.58 -11.46 4.81
CA ILE A 98 -2.14 -11.09 6.18
C ILE A 98 -0.72 -10.50 6.25
N GLU A 99 0.17 -10.87 5.34
CA GLU A 99 1.53 -10.34 5.31
C GLU A 99 1.64 -8.97 4.61
N ALA A 100 0.61 -8.54 3.89
CA ALA A 100 0.58 -7.28 3.16
C ALA A 100 0.79 -6.07 4.08
N MET A 101 1.47 -5.06 3.53
CA MET A 101 1.81 -3.83 4.24
C MET A 101 1.52 -2.62 3.37
N ILE A 102 1.01 -1.56 3.97
CA ILE A 102 0.82 -0.26 3.32
C ILE A 102 1.54 0.78 4.18
N LEU A 103 2.40 1.62 3.59
CA LEU A 103 3.06 2.71 4.31
C LEU A 103 2.03 3.68 4.89
N ALA A 104 2.20 4.07 6.15
CA ALA A 104 1.32 5.03 6.80
C ALA A 104 1.35 6.39 6.08
N THR A 105 2.53 6.85 5.66
CA THR A 105 2.70 8.10 4.90
C THR A 105 1.91 8.12 3.60
N VAL A 106 1.90 7.00 2.87
CA VAL A 106 1.12 6.84 1.64
C VAL A 106 -0.37 6.84 1.96
N MET A 107 -0.78 6.08 2.97
CA MET A 107 -2.18 6.01 3.38
C MET A 107 -2.72 7.34 3.92
N GLU A 108 -1.84 8.14 4.53
CA GLU A 108 -2.11 9.49 5.03
C GLU A 108 -2.21 10.52 3.89
N ALA A 109 -1.54 10.28 2.76
CA ALA A 109 -1.59 11.12 1.56
C ALA A 109 -2.82 10.88 0.66
N ILE A 110 -3.45 9.69 0.73
CA ILE A 110 -4.65 9.40 -0.07
C ILE A 110 -5.87 10.16 0.50
N PRO A 111 -6.61 10.93 -0.32
CA PRO A 111 -7.91 11.44 0.07
C PRO A 111 -8.88 10.26 0.21
N VAL A 112 -9.54 10.14 1.36
CA VAL A 112 -10.56 9.11 1.56
C VAL A 112 -11.70 9.41 0.59
N GLU A 113 -12.11 8.41 -0.22
CA GLU A 113 -13.32 8.53 -1.03
C GLU A 113 -14.51 8.63 -0.06
N GLU A 114 -14.94 9.85 0.24
CA GLU A 114 -16.16 10.09 1.01
C GLU A 114 -17.33 9.59 0.15
N ARG A 115 -17.98 8.51 0.60
CA ARG A 115 -19.25 8.04 0.00
C ARG A 115 -20.26 9.17 0.17
N VAL A 116 -20.47 9.94 -0.91
CA VAL A 116 -21.62 10.85 -1.10
C VAL A 116 -22.89 10.02 -1.25
#